data_AF-A0A962IPG0-F1
#
_entry.id   AF-A0A962IPG0-F1
#
_cell.length_a   1.000
_cell.length_b   1.000
_cell.length_c   1.000
_cell.angle_alpha   90.00
_cell.angle_beta   90.00
_cell.angle_gamma   90.00
#
_symmetry.space_group_name_H-M   'P 1'
#
loop_
_entity.id
_entity.type
_entity.pdbx_description
1 polymer ?
#
loop_
_entity_poly.entity_id
_entity_poly.type
_entity_poly.pdbx_seq_one_letter_code
_entity_poly.pdbx_strand_id
1 'polypeptide(L)' 'MAAFNRIERWVEDRYGIPIRISDVPDPFTGDLDGAEIKVDHDVTPEDALFIVAHLFGHTVQW' A
#
# COMPACT_ATOMS: atom_id res chain seq x y z
N MET A 1 -9.18 -3.42 -9.25
CA MET A 1 -10.03 -2.86 -8.16
C MET A 1 -10.51 -3.92 -7.15
N ALA A 2 -11.28 -4.96 -7.52
CA ALA A 2 -11.81 -5.91 -6.52
C ALA A 2 -10.74 -6.61 -5.64
N ALA A 3 -9.59 -6.95 -6.23
CA ALA A 3 -8.44 -7.52 -5.51
C ALA A 3 -7.80 -6.51 -4.55
N PHE A 4 -7.54 -5.28 -5.01
CA PHE A 4 -7.00 -4.19 -4.18
C PHE A 4 -7.88 -3.96 -2.95
N ASN A 5 -9.18 -3.71 -3.13
CA ASN A 5 -10.09 -3.42 -2.01
C ASN A 5 -10.19 -4.60 -1.02
N ARG A 6 -9.98 -5.83 -1.48
CA ARG A 6 -9.94 -7.01 -0.60
C ARG A 6 -8.65 -7.04 0.23
N ILE A 7 -7.52 -6.73 -0.39
CA ILE A 7 -6.22 -6.71 0.28
C ILE A 7 -6.13 -5.54 1.25
N GLU A 8 -6.56 -4.35 0.84
CA GLU A 8 -6.67 -3.16 1.68
C GLU A 8 -7.42 -3.47 2.98
N ARG A 9 -8.68 -3.91 2.88
CA ARG A 9 -9.47 -4.28 4.06
C ARG A 9 -8.79 -5.34 4.92
N TRP A 10 -8.21 -6.37 4.30
CA TRP A 10 -7.55 -7.42 5.07
C TRP A 10 -6.32 -6.92 5.81
N VAL A 11 -5.49 -6.07 5.19
CA VAL A 11 -4.32 -5.46 5.82
C VAL A 11 -4.76 -4.54 6.97
N GLU A 12 -5.74 -3.68 6.73
CA GLU A 12 -6.27 -2.76 7.76
C GLU A 12 -6.90 -3.52 8.93
N ASP A 13 -7.78 -4.49 8.67
CA ASP A 13 -8.49 -5.22 9.72
C ASP A 13 -7.57 -6.17 10.51
N ARG A 14 -6.65 -6.87 9.83
CA ARG A 14 -5.86 -7.95 10.45
C ARG A 14 -4.55 -7.45 11.05
N TYR A 15 -3.96 -6.40 10.48
CA TYR A 15 -2.65 -5.88 10.91
C TYR A 15 -2.74 -4.48 11.50
N GLY A 16 -3.87 -3.78 11.35
CA GLY A 16 -4.00 -2.41 11.85
C GLY A 16 -3.11 -1.41 11.10
N ILE A 17 -2.66 -1.76 9.90
CA ILE A 17 -1.79 -0.93 9.05
C ILE A 17 -2.70 -0.23 8.03
N PRO A 18 -2.91 1.09 8.12
CA PRO A 18 -3.69 1.84 7.15
C PRO A 18 -3.04 1.83 5.77
N ILE A 19 -3.86 1.74 4.72
CA ILE A 19 -3.41 1.98 3.35
C ILE A 19 -4.01 3.30 2.87
N ARG A 20 -3.16 4.18 2.33
CA ARG A 20 -3.54 5.53 1.89
C ARG A 20 -3.17 5.74 0.43
N ILE A 21 -4.14 6.21 -0.36
CA ILE A 21 -3.88 6.75 -1.69
C ILE A 21 -3.62 8.25 -1.53
N SER A 22 -2.40 8.69 -1.82
CA SER A 22 -1.95 10.07 -1.64
C SER A 22 -0.70 10.34 -2.49
N ASP A 23 -0.40 11.61 -2.74
CA ASP A 23 0.88 12.00 -3.32
C ASP A 23 2.05 11.43 -2.50
N VAL A 24 3.05 10.88 -3.19
CA VAL A 24 4.34 10.54 -2.59
C VAL A 24 5.45 11.36 -3.27
N PRO A 25 6.60 11.56 -2.60
CA PRO A 25 7.69 12.32 -3.20
C PRO A 25 8.24 11.65 -4.47
N ASP A 26 8.44 12.43 -5.53
CA ASP A 26 9.20 11.98 -6.70
C ASP A 26 10.60 11.48 -6.26
N PRO A 27 11.09 10.33 -6.77
CA PRO A 27 10.57 9.50 -7.87
C PRO A 27 9.79 8.26 -7.41
N PHE A 28 9.21 8.26 -6.20
CA PHE A 28 8.56 7.10 -5.64
C PHE A 28 7.12 6.93 -6.15
N THR A 29 6.63 5.69 -6.10
CA THR A 29 5.22 5.34 -6.38
C THR A 29 4.49 4.78 -5.15
N GLY A 30 5.22 4.63 -4.03
CA GLY A 30 4.70 4.26 -2.73
C GLY A 30 5.72 4.50 -1.63
N ASP A 31 5.26 4.53 -0.38
CA ASP A 31 6.08 4.79 0.81
C ASP A 31 5.56 4.00 2.03
N LEU A 32 6.42 3.75 3.02
CA LEU A 32 6.05 3.15 4.29
C LEU A 32 6.89 3.71 5.44
N ASP A 33 6.29 3.75 6.63
CA ASP A 33 6.99 4.11 7.88
C ASP A 33 6.84 3.07 8.99
N GLY A 34 6.20 1.94 8.67
CA GLY A 34 5.86 0.88 9.61
C GLY A 34 4.56 1.10 10.37
N ALA A 35 3.98 2.31 10.33
CA ALA A 35 2.66 2.63 10.86
C ALA A 35 1.60 2.68 9.75
N GLU A 36 1.96 3.09 8.53
CA GLU A 36 1.08 3.11 7.36
C GLU A 36 1.81 2.76 6.06
N ILE A 37 1.02 2.46 5.01
CA ILE A 37 1.48 2.28 3.62
C ILE A 37 0.82 3.35 2.75
N LYS A 38 1.61 4.06 1.94
CA LYS A 38 1.14 5.03 0.96
C LYS A 38 1.36 4.51 -0.46
N VAL A 39 0.41 4.81 -1.33
CA VAL A 39 0.46 4.53 -2.77
C VAL A 39 0.11 5.81 -3.51
N ASP A 40 0.89 6.13 -4.54
CA ASP A 40 0.62 7.29 -5.39
C ASP A 40 -0.76 7.17 -6.06
N HIS A 41 -1.43 8.29 -6.32
CA HIS A 41 -2.71 8.30 -7.03
C HIS A 41 -2.55 8.15 -8.55
N ASP A 42 -1.36 8.42 -9.10
CA ASP A 42 -1.04 8.36 -10.53
C ASP A 42 -0.41 7.01 -10.94
N VAL A 43 -0.96 5.91 -10.42
CA VAL A 43 -0.59 4.54 -10.83
C VAL A 43 -1.79 3.74 -11.26
N THR A 44 -1.55 2.69 -12.05
CA THR A 44 -2.62 1.79 -12.46
C THR A 44 -3.15 0.98 -11.27
N PRO A 45 -4.40 0.48 -11.31
CA PRO A 45 -4.93 -0.42 -10.29
C PRO A 45 -4.07 -1.66 -10.02
N GLU A 46 -3.43 -2.18 -11.06
CA GLU A 46 -2.53 -3.33 -11.02
C GLU A 46 -1.23 -2.98 -10.31
N ASP A 47 -0.64 -1.82 -10.61
CA ASP A 47 0.56 -1.32 -9.95
C ASP A 47 0.28 -1.01 -8.47
N ALA A 48 -0.85 -0.39 -8.15
CA ALA A 48 -1.26 -0.13 -6.77
C ALA A 48 -1.34 -1.42 -5.94
N LEU A 49 -1.90 -2.49 -6.51
CA LEU A 49 -1.96 -3.80 -5.85
C LEU A 49 -0.56 -4.38 -5.63
N PHE A 50 0.32 -4.28 -6.63
CA PHE A 50 1.70 -4.73 -6.51
C PHE A 50 2.46 -3.96 -5.42
N ILE A 51 2.36 -2.62 -5.42
CA ILE A 51 3.01 -1.73 -4.46
C ILE A 51 2.54 -2.07 -3.04
N VAL A 52 1.24 -2.18 -2.80
CA VAL A 52 0.71 -2.58 -1.49
C VAL A 52 1.28 -3.91 -1.03
N ALA A 53 1.25 -4.94 -1.89
CA ALA A 53 1.76 -6.26 -1.54
C ALA A 53 3.27 -6.23 -1.23
N HIS A 54 4.03 -5.45 -1.99
CA HIS A 54 5.47 -5.28 -1.81
C HIS A 54 5.82 -4.56 -0.51
N LEU A 55 5.22 -3.39 -0.27
CA LEU A 55 5.48 -2.57 0.92
C LEU A 55 4.95 -3.22 2.21
N PHE A 56 3.84 -3.96 2.12
CA PHE A 56 3.37 -4.80 3.22
C PHE A 56 4.43 -5.85 3.61
N GLY A 57 5.08 -6.47 2.62
CA GLY A 57 6.21 -7.39 2.85
C GLY A 57 7.30 -6.75 3.71
N HIS A 58 7.78 -5.57 3.32
CA HIS A 58 8.78 -4.80 4.09
C HIS A 58 8.28 -4.38 5.48
N THR A 59 6.98 -4.19 5.64
CA THR A 59 6.40 -3.78 6.93
C THR A 59 6.42 -4.91 7.95
N VAL A 60 6.15 -6.15 7.53
CA VAL A 60 5.98 -7.31 8.43
C VAL A 60 7.16 -8.28 8.46
N GLN A 61 8.10 -8.17 7.51
CA GLN A 61 9.30 -9.01 7.41
C GLN A 61 10.54 -8.15 7.63
N TRP A 62 11.11 -8.24 8.82
CA TRP A 62 12.41 -7.64 9.18
C TRP A 62 13.50 -8.72 9.25
#